data_AF-K9E2P0-F1
#
_entry.id   AF-K9E2P0-F1
#
_cell.length_a   1.000
_cell.length_b   1.000
_cell.length_c   1.000
_cell.angle_alpha   90.00
_cell.angle_beta   90.00
_cell.angle_gamma   90.00
#
_symmetry.space_group_name_H-M   'P 1'
#
loop_
_entity.id
_entity.type
_entity.pdbx_description
1 polymer ?
#
loop_
_entity_poly.entity_id
_entity_poly.type
_entity_poly.pdbx_seq_one_letter_code
_entity_poly.pdbx_strand_id
1 'polypeptide(L)'
;MKSIAALLALTVLAGCSTVPRYDTTYTAKGQSSRARFLVLHYTVANTPSSIKILTEQQVSSHYLLTDEATPKIYRLVDENRAAWHAGNSSWKNFTQLNNSSIGIEIVNAGWKDTPTGRVYAPFPQAQVDALVPLVKDIVQRHGIAPENVLGHSDIAPLRKQDPGPQFPWQRLAQEGLVLWPDAARVAAVRPAFDALLPDVGWFQRKLATHGFGIVQSGVYDEATRTTLAAFQMKYRPLDISGNPDAETAALLEVLTTPAGTPPPPMPVIPAQPLPLPQQAPAPMPAPMPPVGTPVPPSAPAPTAEPLPGALENVPPTAPVPAPVPATPPVNTP
;
A
#
# COMPACT_ATOMS: atom_id res chain seq x y z
N MET A 1 -51.60 66.92 0.61
CA MET A 1 -52.19 66.02 -0.42
C MET A 1 -51.16 65.86 -1.53
N LYS A 2 -50.86 64.61 -1.94
CA LYS A 2 -49.77 64.18 -2.86
C LYS A 2 -48.40 64.12 -2.15
N SER A 3 -47.69 63.02 -1.99
CA SER A 3 -47.71 61.72 -2.68
C SER A 3 -47.23 60.62 -1.72
N ILE A 4 -48.17 59.90 -1.12
CA ILE A 4 -47.96 58.57 -0.52
C ILE A 4 -48.14 57.59 -1.69
N ALA A 5 -47.11 57.41 -2.52
CA ALA A 5 -47.23 56.58 -3.73
C ALA A 5 -45.91 55.89 -4.11
N ALA A 6 -45.06 55.60 -3.13
CA ALA A 6 -43.83 54.82 -3.33
C ALA A 6 -43.62 53.75 -2.24
N LEU A 7 -44.70 53.31 -1.59
CA LEU A 7 -44.69 52.24 -0.59
C LEU A 7 -45.74 51.17 -0.92
N LEU A 8 -45.81 50.76 -2.19
CA LEU A 8 -46.75 49.73 -2.65
C LEU A 8 -46.20 49.05 -3.92
N ALA A 9 -44.98 48.52 -3.83
CA ALA A 9 -44.44 47.60 -4.83
C ALA A 9 -43.48 46.56 -4.21
N LEU A 10 -43.69 46.20 -2.93
CA LEU A 10 -43.00 45.08 -2.28
C LEU A 10 -44.00 44.03 -1.77
N THR A 11 -45.18 43.95 -2.38
CA THR A 11 -46.12 42.87 -2.12
C THR A 11 -45.70 41.61 -2.88
N VAL A 12 -45.08 40.70 -2.12
CA VAL A 12 -45.33 39.26 -2.17
C VAL A 12 -44.88 38.54 -3.45
N LEU A 13 -43.57 38.41 -3.62
CA LEU A 13 -42.99 37.16 -4.16
C LEU A 13 -42.89 36.14 -3.01
N ALA A 14 -44.01 35.81 -2.37
CA ALA A 14 -44.10 34.57 -1.59
C ALA A 14 -44.23 33.43 -2.60
N GLY A 15 -43.11 33.07 -3.23
CA GLY A 15 -43.02 31.81 -3.93
C GLY A 15 -43.40 30.73 -2.94
N CYS A 16 -44.53 30.07 -3.16
CA CYS A 16 -44.92 28.90 -2.41
C CYS A 16 -43.88 27.81 -2.69
N SER A 17 -42.80 27.77 -1.91
CA SER A 17 -41.91 26.63 -1.95
C SER A 17 -42.67 25.48 -1.29
N THR A 18 -43.08 24.52 -2.12
CA THR A 18 -43.63 23.23 -1.68
C THR A 18 -42.49 22.40 -1.08
N VAL A 19 -41.95 22.83 0.05
CA VAL A 19 -40.94 22.08 0.78
C VAL A 19 -41.64 20.88 1.43
N PRO A 20 -41.15 19.65 1.24
CA PRO A 20 -41.71 18.48 1.92
C PRO A 20 -41.62 18.66 3.44
N ARG A 21 -42.70 18.32 4.16
CA ARG A 21 -42.71 18.22 5.62
C ARG A 21 -42.39 16.78 6.02
N TYR A 22 -41.23 16.59 6.64
CA TYR A 22 -40.84 15.29 7.17
C TYR A 22 -41.43 15.10 8.58
N ASP A 23 -42.06 13.96 8.83
CA ASP A 23 -42.43 13.53 10.19
C ASP A 23 -41.22 12.86 10.84
N THR A 24 -40.67 13.48 11.88
CA THR A 24 -39.48 13.02 12.62
C THR A 24 -39.83 12.42 13.99
N THR A 25 -41.09 11.99 14.21
CA THR A 25 -41.55 11.37 15.47
C THR A 25 -40.74 10.12 15.85
N TYR A 26 -40.21 9.38 14.87
CA TYR A 26 -39.45 8.16 15.08
C TYR A 26 -37.98 8.34 14.68
N THR A 27 -37.07 7.83 15.50
CA THR A 27 -35.62 7.75 15.19
C THR A 27 -35.15 6.31 15.37
N ALA A 28 -34.45 5.77 14.36
CA ALA A 28 -33.95 4.41 14.40
C ALA A 28 -32.78 4.27 15.40
N LYS A 29 -32.78 3.20 16.20
CA LYS A 29 -31.63 2.83 17.04
C LYS A 29 -30.45 2.27 16.22
N GLY A 30 -30.76 1.59 15.11
CA GLY A 30 -29.76 1.00 14.20
C GLY A 30 -29.12 2.04 13.28
N GLN A 31 -28.28 2.90 13.83
CA GLN A 31 -27.51 3.90 13.09
C GLN A 31 -26.09 4.03 13.67
N SER A 32 -25.16 4.52 12.86
CA SER A 32 -23.78 4.77 13.26
C SER A 32 -23.18 5.92 12.44
N SER A 33 -21.96 6.32 12.78
CA SER A 33 -21.17 7.25 11.98
C SER A 33 -20.97 6.74 10.55
N ARG A 34 -20.94 7.67 9.57
CA ARG A 34 -20.49 7.39 8.19
C ARG A 34 -18.97 7.33 8.09
N ALA A 35 -18.26 8.12 8.89
CA ALA A 35 -16.82 8.03 9.01
C ALA A 35 -16.47 6.76 9.81
N ARG A 36 -15.83 5.81 9.12
CA ARG A 36 -15.40 4.50 9.62
C ARG A 36 -13.88 4.37 9.71
N PHE A 37 -13.16 5.18 8.93
CA PHE A 37 -11.70 5.17 8.85
C PHE A 37 -11.12 6.54 9.20
N LEU A 38 -9.88 6.53 9.65
CA LEU A 38 -9.03 7.71 9.74
C LEU A 38 -7.77 7.44 8.94
N VAL A 39 -7.44 8.31 7.98
CA VAL A 39 -6.27 8.16 7.11
C VAL A 39 -5.30 9.31 7.35
N LEU A 40 -4.06 8.95 7.67
CA LEU A 40 -2.97 9.86 7.98
C LEU A 40 -2.04 10.02 6.77
N HIS A 41 -1.67 11.26 6.48
CA HIS A 41 -0.87 11.68 5.33
C HIS A 41 0.27 12.60 5.77
N TYR A 42 1.25 12.80 4.89
CA TYR A 42 2.10 13.99 4.93
C TYR A 42 1.97 14.79 3.64
N THR A 43 2.33 16.07 3.70
CA THR A 43 2.11 16.99 2.58
C THR A 43 3.23 17.04 1.53
N VAL A 44 4.48 16.71 1.89
CA VAL A 44 5.69 16.99 1.05
C VAL A 44 5.81 18.47 0.68
N ALA A 45 5.29 19.36 1.53
CA ALA A 45 5.25 20.80 1.30
C ALA A 45 5.32 21.55 2.63
N ASN A 46 5.72 22.82 2.59
CA ASN A 46 5.63 23.70 3.77
C ASN A 46 4.17 24.10 4.06
N THR A 47 3.93 24.74 5.20
CA THR A 47 2.58 25.14 5.63
C THR A 47 1.83 26.01 4.60
N PRO A 48 2.36 27.14 4.10
CA PRO A 48 1.66 27.96 3.09
C PRO A 48 1.29 27.19 1.82
N SER A 49 2.22 26.40 1.28
CA SER A 49 1.97 25.58 0.08
C SER A 49 0.94 24.49 0.34
N SER A 50 0.98 23.86 1.51
CA SER A 50 0.02 22.81 1.91
C SER A 50 -1.40 23.37 1.99
N ILE A 51 -1.58 24.56 2.59
CA ILE A 51 -2.88 25.25 2.63
C ILE A 51 -3.39 25.47 1.21
N LYS A 52 -2.58 26.08 0.34
CA LYS A 52 -2.96 26.34 -1.06
C LYS A 52 -3.38 25.07 -1.79
N ILE A 53 -2.59 24.01 -1.69
CA ILE A 53 -2.88 22.72 -2.34
C ILE A 53 -4.22 22.17 -1.86
N LEU A 54 -4.45 22.15 -0.54
CA LEU A 54 -5.61 21.50 0.08
C LEU A 54 -6.90 22.34 0.02
N THR A 55 -6.83 23.62 -0.35
CA THR A 55 -7.99 24.50 -0.47
C THR A 55 -8.31 24.96 -1.89
N GLU A 56 -7.33 24.98 -2.79
CA GLU A 56 -7.49 25.55 -4.14
C GLU A 56 -7.34 24.51 -5.27
N GLN A 57 -6.86 23.30 -4.99
CA GLN A 57 -6.67 22.25 -6.01
C GLN A 57 -7.69 21.11 -5.88
N GLN A 58 -7.55 20.09 -6.74
CA GLN A 58 -8.45 18.93 -6.80
C GLN A 58 -8.07 17.84 -5.77
N VAL A 59 -7.54 18.26 -4.62
CA VAL A 59 -7.22 17.43 -3.45
C VAL A 59 -7.56 18.22 -2.19
N SER A 60 -7.99 17.54 -1.13
CA SER A 60 -8.32 18.17 0.14
C SER A 60 -8.24 17.17 1.28
N SER A 61 -8.10 17.67 2.50
CA SER A 61 -8.19 16.89 3.74
C SER A 61 -9.20 17.53 4.69
N HIS A 62 -9.64 16.79 5.70
CA HIS A 62 -10.50 17.36 6.73
C HIS A 62 -9.68 18.25 7.65
N TYR A 63 -8.46 17.80 7.98
CA TYR A 63 -7.54 18.50 8.86
C TYR A 63 -6.17 18.68 8.21
N LEU A 64 -5.53 19.81 8.50
CA LEU A 64 -4.11 20.07 8.24
C LEU A 64 -3.43 20.45 9.56
N LEU A 65 -2.37 19.72 9.93
CA LEU A 65 -1.56 19.97 11.11
C LEU A 65 -0.20 20.56 10.70
N THR A 66 0.13 21.76 11.18
CA THR A 66 1.38 22.45 10.82
C THR A 66 2.60 21.93 11.58
N ASP A 67 3.79 22.37 11.16
CA ASP A 67 5.12 22.00 11.70
C ASP A 67 5.79 23.15 12.50
N GLU A 68 5.04 24.21 12.79
CA GLU A 68 5.50 25.34 13.62
C GLU A 68 5.76 24.90 15.07
N ALA A 69 6.55 25.68 15.84
CA ALA A 69 6.86 25.38 17.25
C ALA A 69 5.61 25.23 18.14
N THR A 70 4.55 25.97 17.81
CA THR A 70 3.19 25.78 18.34
C THR A 70 2.30 25.37 17.17
N PRO A 71 2.11 24.05 16.93
CA PRO A 71 1.33 23.59 15.78
C PRO A 71 -0.11 24.10 15.80
N LYS A 72 -0.60 24.42 14.61
CA LYS A 72 -2.00 24.77 14.38
C LYS A 72 -2.69 23.61 13.69
N ILE A 73 -3.94 23.37 14.08
CA ILE A 73 -4.83 22.43 13.41
C ILE A 73 -5.85 23.25 12.64
N TYR A 74 -5.78 23.20 11.31
CA TYR A 74 -6.81 23.77 10.45
C TYR A 74 -7.86 22.70 10.15
N ARG A 75 -9.14 23.05 10.26
CA ARG A 75 -10.24 22.25 9.70
C ARG A 75 -10.60 22.83 8.33
N LEU A 76 -10.25 22.12 7.26
CA LEU A 76 -10.41 22.58 5.88
C LEU A 76 -11.71 22.08 5.24
N VAL A 77 -12.16 20.88 5.64
CA VAL A 77 -13.43 20.28 5.20
C VAL A 77 -14.18 19.78 6.44
N ASP A 78 -15.47 20.12 6.54
CA ASP A 78 -16.34 19.58 7.60
C ASP A 78 -16.47 18.06 7.47
N GLU A 79 -16.41 17.33 8.58
CA GLU A 79 -16.44 15.86 8.61
C GLU A 79 -17.76 15.22 8.13
N ASN A 80 -18.82 16.02 7.94
CA ASN A 80 -20.06 15.58 7.30
C ASN A 80 -20.00 15.62 5.76
N ARG A 81 -18.88 16.06 5.19
CA ARG A 81 -18.57 16.04 3.77
C ARG A 81 -17.39 15.12 3.49
N ALA A 82 -17.30 14.63 2.26
CA ALA A 82 -16.13 13.90 1.81
C ALA A 82 -15.03 14.87 1.37
N ALA A 83 -13.86 14.83 2.03
CA ALA A 83 -12.62 15.39 1.49
C ALA A 83 -11.98 14.42 0.47
N TRP A 84 -11.11 14.93 -0.40
CA TRP A 84 -10.47 14.18 -1.49
C TRP A 84 -9.01 13.89 -1.18
N HIS A 85 -8.75 12.92 -0.30
CA HIS A 85 -7.39 12.60 0.18
C HIS A 85 -6.92 11.17 -0.14
N ALA A 86 -7.81 10.17 -0.12
CA ALA A 86 -7.46 8.75 -0.27
C ALA A 86 -7.29 8.31 -1.74
N GLY A 87 -8.06 8.89 -2.66
CA GLY A 87 -8.07 8.51 -4.08
C GLY A 87 -8.46 7.03 -4.30
N ASN A 88 -7.90 6.40 -5.34
CA ASN A 88 -8.04 4.95 -5.52
C ASN A 88 -7.37 4.21 -4.34
N SER A 89 -8.20 3.57 -3.53
CA SER A 89 -7.85 3.07 -2.21
C SER A 89 -8.72 1.87 -1.83
N SER A 90 -8.16 0.97 -1.03
CA SER A 90 -8.87 -0.17 -0.47
C SER A 90 -8.33 -0.56 0.90
N TRP A 91 -9.21 -0.97 1.80
CA TRP A 91 -8.84 -1.59 3.08
C TRP A 91 -9.89 -2.62 3.48
N LYS A 92 -9.45 -3.85 3.74
CA LYS A 92 -10.33 -5.01 3.94
C LYS A 92 -11.30 -5.11 2.75
N ASN A 93 -12.60 -5.13 3.03
CA ASN A 93 -13.66 -5.23 2.02
C ASN A 93 -14.17 -3.86 1.54
N PHE A 94 -13.48 -2.77 1.88
CA PHE A 94 -13.88 -1.41 1.53
C PHE A 94 -12.98 -0.85 0.44
N THR A 95 -13.57 -0.06 -0.46
CA THR A 95 -12.88 0.66 -1.54
C THR A 95 -13.34 2.11 -1.59
N GLN A 96 -12.59 2.99 -2.26
CA GLN A 96 -12.94 4.42 -2.42
C GLN A 96 -13.14 5.12 -1.07
N LEU A 97 -12.11 5.08 -0.21
CA LEU A 97 -12.25 5.36 1.21
C LEU A 97 -12.66 6.80 1.54
N ASN A 98 -12.45 7.78 0.65
CA ASN A 98 -12.86 9.19 0.80
C ASN A 98 -14.27 9.35 1.41
N ASN A 99 -15.23 8.54 0.97
CA ASN A 99 -16.65 8.66 1.36
C ASN A 99 -16.95 8.12 2.77
N SER A 100 -15.97 7.52 3.43
CA SER A 100 -16.10 6.86 4.73
C SER A 100 -14.91 7.12 5.64
N SER A 101 -14.07 8.09 5.31
CA SER A 101 -12.84 8.38 6.05
C SER A 101 -12.72 9.85 6.41
N ILE A 102 -12.15 10.11 7.58
CA ILE A 102 -11.55 11.40 7.91
C ILE A 102 -10.09 11.37 7.49
N GLY A 103 -9.57 12.50 7.01
CA GLY A 103 -8.23 12.63 6.46
C GLY A 103 -7.48 13.73 7.19
N ILE A 104 -6.30 13.40 7.72
CA ILE A 104 -5.40 14.35 8.37
C ILE A 104 -4.12 14.45 7.53
N GLU A 105 -3.87 15.64 7.00
CA GLU A 105 -2.60 16.00 6.38
C GLU A 105 -1.67 16.60 7.42
N ILE A 106 -0.42 16.17 7.43
CA ILE A 106 0.59 16.62 8.41
C ILE A 106 1.72 17.27 7.63
N VAL A 107 2.02 18.53 7.93
CA VAL A 107 3.10 19.26 7.27
C VAL A 107 4.42 18.57 7.59
N ASN A 108 5.02 17.96 6.59
CA ASN A 108 6.28 17.24 6.69
C ASN A 108 6.90 17.13 5.29
N ALA A 109 8.23 17.23 5.21
CA ALA A 109 8.95 17.24 3.94
C ALA A 109 8.97 15.87 3.21
N GLY A 110 8.45 14.81 3.83
CA GLY A 110 8.40 13.47 3.27
C GLY A 110 9.78 12.83 3.23
N TRP A 111 10.33 12.62 2.04
CA TRP A 111 11.62 11.99 1.86
C TRP A 111 12.43 12.66 0.76
N LYS A 112 13.75 12.44 0.80
CA LYS A 112 14.67 12.80 -0.28
C LYS A 112 15.63 11.65 -0.55
N ASP A 113 15.92 11.41 -1.81
CA ASP A 113 16.98 10.48 -2.19
C ASP A 113 18.34 11.16 -2.00
N THR A 114 19.30 10.41 -1.45
CA THR A 114 20.69 10.83 -1.24
C THR A 114 21.62 9.78 -1.82
N PRO A 115 22.91 10.07 -2.04
CA PRO A 115 23.86 9.07 -2.56
C PRO A 115 23.96 7.79 -1.73
N THR A 116 23.60 7.85 -0.44
CA THR A 116 23.63 6.71 0.49
C THR A 116 22.25 6.08 0.73
N GLY A 117 21.23 6.50 -0.03
CA GLY A 117 19.86 5.99 0.07
C GLY A 117 18.83 7.07 0.42
N ARG A 118 17.58 6.63 0.58
CA ARG A 118 16.44 7.51 0.88
C ARG A 118 16.44 7.90 2.35
N VAL A 119 16.27 9.19 2.64
CA VAL A 119 16.13 9.74 3.99
C VAL A 119 14.74 10.33 4.15
N TYR A 120 14.05 9.95 5.24
CA TYR A 120 12.72 10.43 5.59
C TYR A 120 12.81 11.51 6.67
N ALA A 121 12.01 12.56 6.54
CA ALA A 121 11.98 13.65 7.51
C ALA A 121 11.25 13.22 8.81
N PRO A 122 11.81 13.53 10.00
CA PRO A 122 11.15 13.23 11.26
C PRO A 122 9.93 14.13 11.49
N PHE A 123 9.03 13.68 12.36
CA PHE A 123 7.92 14.51 12.86
C PHE A 123 8.35 15.21 14.15
N PRO A 124 8.33 16.55 14.23
CA PRO A 124 8.67 17.26 15.47
C PRO A 124 7.77 16.85 16.64
N GLN A 125 8.33 16.77 17.86
CA GLN A 125 7.58 16.32 19.04
C GLN A 125 6.31 17.15 19.29
N ALA A 126 6.39 18.48 19.15
CA ALA A 126 5.22 19.37 19.30
C ALA A 126 4.09 18.99 18.32
N GLN A 127 4.44 18.58 17.09
CA GLN A 127 3.47 18.12 16.09
C GLN A 127 2.82 16.81 16.54
N VAL A 128 3.60 15.87 17.08
CA VAL A 128 3.07 14.61 17.63
C VAL A 128 2.14 14.87 18.82
N ASP A 129 2.52 15.79 19.71
CA ASP A 129 1.74 16.17 20.89
C ASP A 129 0.41 16.83 20.53
N ALA A 130 0.35 17.56 19.41
CA ALA A 130 -0.89 18.11 18.86
C ALA A 130 -1.73 17.07 18.09
N LEU A 131 -1.06 16.12 17.41
CA LEU A 131 -1.71 15.08 16.62
C LEU A 131 -2.48 14.08 17.48
N VAL A 132 -1.87 13.61 18.57
CA VAL A 132 -2.46 12.53 19.40
C VAL A 132 -3.85 12.91 19.95
N PRO A 133 -4.07 14.09 20.55
CA PRO A 133 -5.40 14.53 20.98
C PRO A 133 -6.40 14.65 19.82
N LEU A 134 -5.95 15.15 18.66
CA LEU A 134 -6.81 15.25 17.46
C LEU A 134 -7.29 13.88 16.99
N VAL A 135 -6.37 12.91 16.87
CA VAL A 135 -6.71 11.53 16.50
C VAL A 135 -7.68 10.92 17.52
N LYS A 136 -7.41 11.11 18.82
CA LYS A 136 -8.25 10.59 19.91
C LYS A 136 -9.68 11.15 19.87
N ASP A 137 -9.81 12.45 19.65
CA ASP A 137 -11.10 13.13 19.51
C ASP A 137 -11.92 12.58 18.32
N ILE A 138 -11.31 12.50 17.14
CA ILE A 138 -11.97 11.98 15.93
C ILE A 138 -12.39 10.52 16.13
N VAL A 139 -11.47 9.68 16.64
CA VAL A 139 -11.73 8.26 16.90
C VAL A 139 -12.90 8.08 17.87
N GLN A 140 -12.93 8.84 18.97
CA GLN A 140 -13.99 8.77 19.96
C GLN A 140 -15.33 9.25 19.39
N ARG A 141 -15.37 10.39 18.71
CA ARG A 141 -16.62 10.97 18.16
C ARG A 141 -17.28 10.08 17.11
N HIS A 142 -16.47 9.38 16.31
CA HIS A 142 -16.98 8.52 15.22
C HIS A 142 -17.03 7.03 15.58
N GLY A 143 -16.46 6.62 16.71
CA GLY A 143 -16.36 5.20 17.08
C GLY A 143 -15.49 4.40 16.11
N ILE A 144 -14.38 4.99 15.65
CA ILE A 144 -13.47 4.35 14.69
C ILE A 144 -12.68 3.25 15.40
N ALA A 145 -12.73 2.03 14.86
CA ALA A 145 -11.98 0.92 15.44
C ALA A 145 -10.45 1.09 15.21
N PRO A 146 -9.58 0.64 16.13
CA PRO A 146 -8.13 0.84 16.00
C PRO A 146 -7.50 0.28 14.71
N GLU A 147 -8.05 -0.81 14.17
CA GLU A 147 -7.64 -1.36 12.86
C GLU A 147 -7.98 -0.49 11.64
N ASN A 148 -8.75 0.59 11.83
CA ASN A 148 -9.22 1.51 10.79
C ASN A 148 -8.55 2.89 10.92
N VAL A 149 -7.53 3.03 11.78
CA VAL A 149 -6.61 4.16 11.80
C VAL A 149 -5.35 3.78 11.00
N LEU A 150 -5.24 4.39 9.82
CA LEU A 150 -4.42 3.92 8.70
C LEU A 150 -3.53 5.01 8.16
N GLY A 151 -2.40 4.63 7.55
CA GLY A 151 -1.64 5.50 6.66
C GLY A 151 -2.22 5.46 5.24
N HIS A 152 -1.87 6.44 4.42
CA HIS A 152 -2.17 6.36 2.98
C HIS A 152 -1.47 5.17 2.31
N SER A 153 -0.28 4.81 2.80
CA SER A 153 0.46 3.61 2.40
C SER A 153 -0.30 2.32 2.65
N ASP A 154 -1.11 2.26 3.71
CA ASP A 154 -1.90 1.06 4.04
C ASP A 154 -2.98 0.81 2.99
N ILE A 155 -3.60 1.88 2.48
CA ILE A 155 -4.77 1.81 1.61
C ILE A 155 -4.43 1.92 0.12
N ALA A 156 -3.22 2.35 -0.21
CA ALA A 156 -2.73 2.53 -1.57
C ALA A 156 -1.22 2.20 -1.69
N PRO A 157 -0.78 0.99 -1.30
CA PRO A 157 0.64 0.63 -1.17
C PRO A 157 1.44 0.74 -2.47
N LEU A 158 0.78 0.57 -3.63
CA LEU A 158 1.42 0.68 -4.95
C LEU A 158 1.69 2.12 -5.39
N ARG A 159 1.08 3.11 -4.71
CA ARG A 159 1.06 4.51 -5.14
C ARG A 159 1.60 5.46 -4.07
N LYS A 160 1.45 5.11 -2.80
CA LYS A 160 1.64 6.02 -1.67
C LYS A 160 2.52 5.38 -0.60
N GLN A 161 3.31 6.23 0.04
CA GLN A 161 4.30 5.88 1.06
C GLN A 161 4.07 6.66 2.37
N ASP A 162 3.21 7.67 2.35
CA ASP A 162 2.85 8.49 3.49
C ASP A 162 1.97 7.73 4.49
N PRO A 163 2.16 7.96 5.81
CA PRO A 163 2.97 9.00 6.44
C PRO A 163 4.46 8.64 6.65
N GLY A 164 4.95 7.55 6.07
CA GLY A 164 6.37 7.20 6.10
C GLY A 164 6.81 6.43 7.35
N PRO A 165 8.07 5.93 7.37
CA PRO A 165 8.61 5.13 8.47
C PRO A 165 8.99 5.97 9.70
N GLN A 166 9.05 7.29 9.56
CA GLN A 166 9.32 8.22 10.66
C GLN A 166 8.05 8.60 11.43
N PHE A 167 6.86 8.21 10.93
CA PHE A 167 5.62 8.47 11.62
C PHE A 167 5.53 7.67 12.93
N PRO A 168 5.16 8.28 14.06
CA PRO A 168 5.25 7.64 15.38
C PRO A 168 4.06 6.72 15.67
N TRP A 169 3.86 5.67 14.87
CA TRP A 169 2.74 4.72 15.04
C TRP A 169 2.67 4.11 16.45
N GLN A 170 3.81 3.77 17.04
CA GLN A 170 3.88 3.23 18.39
C GLN A 170 3.34 4.19 19.45
N ARG A 171 3.49 5.52 19.25
CA ARG A 171 2.94 6.53 20.17
C ARG A 171 1.41 6.52 20.15
N LEU A 172 0.80 6.32 18.99
CA LEU A 172 -0.66 6.14 18.87
C LEU A 172 -1.10 4.79 19.47
N ALA A 173 -0.29 3.74 19.31
CA ALA A 173 -0.59 2.43 19.87
C ALA A 173 -0.63 2.45 21.41
N GLN A 174 0.26 3.22 22.04
CA GLN A 174 0.28 3.42 23.50
C GLN A 174 -1.01 4.08 24.03
N GLU A 175 -1.77 4.78 23.18
CA GLU A 175 -3.09 5.34 23.51
C GLU A 175 -4.25 4.40 23.14
N GLY A 176 -3.96 3.21 22.61
CA GLY A 176 -4.97 2.29 22.10
C GLY A 176 -5.66 2.74 20.80
N LEU A 177 -5.06 3.68 20.06
CA LEU A 177 -5.68 4.28 18.87
C LEU A 177 -5.44 3.48 17.58
N VAL A 178 -4.44 2.61 17.56
CA VAL A 178 -4.09 1.78 16.39
C VAL A 178 -3.90 0.33 16.82
N LEU A 179 -4.20 -0.61 15.92
CA LEU A 179 -3.83 -2.01 16.13
C LEU A 179 -2.31 -2.13 16.13
N TRP A 180 -1.75 -2.79 17.15
CA TRP A 180 -0.30 -2.96 17.31
C TRP A 180 0.02 -4.39 17.79
N PRO A 181 1.07 -5.04 17.28
CA PRO A 181 1.41 -6.40 17.69
C PRO A 181 1.92 -6.43 19.13
N ASP A 182 1.55 -7.48 19.86
CA ASP A 182 2.13 -7.78 21.16
C ASP A 182 3.59 -8.24 20.99
N ALA A 183 4.53 -7.50 21.57
CA ALA A 183 5.95 -7.73 21.38
C ALA A 183 6.41 -9.09 21.95
N ALA A 184 5.81 -9.57 23.04
CA ALA A 184 6.15 -10.86 23.63
C ALA A 184 5.69 -12.02 22.72
N ARG A 185 4.50 -11.91 22.13
CA ARG A 185 4.01 -12.87 21.13
C ARG A 185 4.89 -12.88 19.88
N VAL A 186 5.31 -11.71 19.39
CA VAL A 186 6.21 -11.62 18.23
C VAL A 186 7.53 -12.33 18.53
N ALA A 187 8.13 -12.04 19.69
CA ALA A 187 9.36 -12.70 20.13
C ALA A 187 9.20 -14.23 20.28
N ALA A 188 8.03 -14.69 20.75
CA ALA A 188 7.76 -16.11 20.93
C ALA A 188 7.64 -16.89 19.61
N VAL A 189 7.06 -16.30 18.55
CA VAL A 189 6.86 -17.00 17.27
C VAL A 189 8.01 -16.81 16.27
N ARG A 190 8.82 -15.75 16.42
CA ARG A 190 9.91 -15.43 15.49
C ARG A 190 10.90 -16.58 15.27
N PRO A 191 11.36 -17.34 16.28
CA PRO A 191 12.30 -18.44 16.05
C PRO A 191 11.81 -19.51 15.07
N ALA A 192 10.49 -19.74 14.99
CA ALA A 192 9.92 -20.68 14.01
C ALA A 192 10.11 -20.18 12.57
N PHE A 193 9.95 -18.86 12.35
CA PHE A 193 10.15 -18.24 11.05
C PHE A 193 11.62 -18.02 10.69
N ASP A 194 12.51 -17.89 11.69
CA ASP A 194 13.96 -17.90 11.47
C ASP A 194 14.42 -19.29 10.99
N ALA A 195 13.83 -20.37 11.53
CA ALA A 195 14.13 -21.73 11.11
C ALA A 195 13.57 -22.09 9.73
N LEU A 196 12.36 -21.60 9.42
CA LEU A 196 11.71 -21.81 8.13
C LEU A 196 10.86 -20.61 7.74
N LEU A 197 11.36 -19.82 6.79
CA LEU A 197 10.62 -18.71 6.22
C LEU A 197 9.47 -19.23 5.34
N PRO A 198 8.23 -18.73 5.49
CA PRO A 198 7.12 -19.14 4.64
C PRO A 198 7.29 -18.72 3.18
N ASP A 199 6.54 -19.37 2.28
CA ASP A 199 6.47 -18.97 0.88
C ASP A 199 5.76 -17.61 0.70
N VAL A 200 5.91 -17.03 -0.50
CA VAL A 200 5.34 -15.72 -0.84
C VAL A 200 3.81 -15.72 -0.75
N GLY A 201 3.16 -16.84 -1.09
CA GLY A 201 1.71 -16.98 -1.00
C GLY A 201 1.21 -16.84 0.44
N TRP A 202 2.00 -17.31 1.42
CA TRP A 202 1.71 -17.12 2.84
C TRP A 202 1.71 -15.64 3.22
N PHE A 203 2.73 -14.88 2.79
CA PHE A 203 2.80 -13.44 3.05
C PHE A 203 1.62 -12.69 2.44
N GLN A 204 1.28 -12.98 1.17
CA GLN A 204 0.13 -12.38 0.49
C GLN A 204 -1.19 -12.67 1.22
N ARG A 205 -1.41 -13.92 1.66
CA ARG A 205 -2.59 -14.30 2.47
C ARG A 205 -2.66 -13.54 3.78
N LYS A 206 -1.54 -13.40 4.48
CA LYS A 206 -1.47 -12.69 5.77
C LYS A 206 -1.67 -11.18 5.61
N LEU A 207 -1.09 -10.57 4.58
CA LEU A 207 -1.35 -9.17 4.22
C LEU A 207 -2.83 -8.93 3.89
N ALA A 208 -3.44 -9.82 3.10
CA ALA A 208 -4.87 -9.74 2.79
C ALA A 208 -5.73 -9.90 4.05
N THR A 209 -5.37 -10.83 4.95
CA THR A 209 -6.07 -11.03 6.24
C THR A 209 -5.95 -9.80 7.13
N HIS A 210 -4.79 -9.15 7.15
CA HIS A 210 -4.60 -7.90 7.88
C HIS A 210 -5.48 -6.77 7.35
N GLY A 211 -5.60 -6.65 6.02
CA GLY A 211 -6.50 -5.72 5.37
C GLY A 211 -6.02 -5.15 4.04
N PHE A 212 -4.82 -5.50 3.57
CA PHE A 212 -4.30 -4.97 2.31
C PHE A 212 -5.08 -5.52 1.10
N GLY A 213 -5.38 -4.65 0.15
CA GLY A 213 -5.86 -5.05 -1.17
C GLY A 213 -4.70 -5.61 -2.00
N ILE A 214 -4.53 -6.93 -2.00
CA ILE A 214 -3.43 -7.62 -2.68
C ILE A 214 -3.91 -8.89 -3.39
N VAL A 215 -3.35 -9.17 -4.57
CA VAL A 215 -3.56 -10.42 -5.31
C VAL A 215 -2.69 -11.52 -4.69
N GLN A 216 -3.27 -12.70 -4.46
CA GLN A 216 -2.60 -13.85 -3.86
C GLN A 216 -2.07 -14.81 -4.93
N SER A 217 -1.12 -14.33 -5.74
CA SER A 217 -0.55 -15.06 -6.89
C SER A 217 0.47 -16.15 -6.51
N GLY A 218 1.04 -16.08 -5.31
CA GLY A 218 2.21 -16.86 -4.90
C GLY A 218 3.54 -16.38 -5.51
N VAL A 219 3.53 -15.31 -6.32
CA VAL A 219 4.70 -14.76 -6.99
C VAL A 219 5.20 -13.52 -6.26
N TYR A 220 6.52 -13.42 -6.05
CA TYR A 220 7.14 -12.21 -5.49
C TYR A 220 7.34 -11.17 -6.59
N ASP A 221 6.27 -10.42 -6.87
CA ASP A 221 6.24 -9.31 -7.81
C ASP A 221 6.36 -7.95 -7.11
N GLU A 222 6.39 -6.87 -7.90
CA GLU A 222 6.47 -5.51 -7.38
C GLU A 222 5.28 -5.16 -6.49
N ALA A 223 4.08 -5.66 -6.80
CA ALA A 223 2.90 -5.44 -5.98
C ALA A 223 3.05 -6.07 -4.58
N THR A 224 3.60 -7.28 -4.52
CA THR A 224 3.92 -7.96 -3.26
C THR A 224 4.99 -7.22 -2.48
N ARG A 225 6.09 -6.85 -3.14
CA ARG A 225 7.20 -6.12 -2.51
C ARG A 225 6.76 -4.78 -1.92
N THR A 226 6.03 -3.98 -2.68
CA THR A 226 5.57 -2.65 -2.24
C THR A 226 4.53 -2.74 -1.13
N THR A 227 3.67 -3.76 -1.14
CA THR A 227 2.72 -4.01 -0.05
C THR A 227 3.42 -4.47 1.23
N LEU A 228 4.44 -5.33 1.12
CA LEU A 228 5.31 -5.68 2.25
C LEU A 228 6.04 -4.46 2.80
N ALA A 229 6.58 -3.61 1.92
CA ALA A 229 7.25 -2.38 2.33
C ALA A 229 6.29 -1.45 3.08
N ALA A 230 5.04 -1.28 2.62
CA ALA A 230 4.04 -0.47 3.32
C ALA A 230 3.74 -1.01 4.72
N PHE A 231 3.58 -2.33 4.87
CA PHE A 231 3.43 -2.96 6.18
C PHE A 231 4.66 -2.74 7.08
N GLN A 232 5.87 -2.94 6.54
CA GLN A 232 7.12 -2.75 7.25
C GLN A 232 7.31 -1.28 7.69
N MET A 233 6.98 -0.31 6.85
CA MET A 233 7.03 1.12 7.21
C MET A 233 6.21 1.43 8.47
N LYS A 234 5.10 0.73 8.67
CA LYS A 234 4.22 0.90 9.84
C LYS A 234 4.73 0.16 11.09
N TYR A 235 5.11 -1.11 10.96
CA TYR A 235 5.36 -1.99 12.11
C TYR A 235 6.85 -2.30 12.36
N ARG A 236 7.72 -2.09 11.38
CA ARG A 236 9.17 -2.39 11.43
C ARG A 236 9.98 -1.36 10.61
N PRO A 237 10.01 -0.09 11.02
CA PRO A 237 10.58 1.00 10.20
C PRO A 237 12.11 0.94 10.02
N LEU A 238 12.82 0.04 10.72
CA LEU A 238 14.26 -0.15 10.58
C LEU A 238 14.67 -0.82 9.25
N ASP A 239 13.77 -1.62 8.66
CA ASP A 239 13.98 -2.21 7.33
C ASP A 239 12.63 -2.32 6.61
N ILE A 240 12.52 -1.50 5.57
CA ILE A 240 11.34 -1.28 4.74
C ILE A 240 11.59 -1.71 3.30
N SER A 241 12.55 -2.61 3.08
CA SER A 241 12.98 -3.04 1.75
C SER A 241 11.89 -3.73 0.93
N GLY A 242 10.83 -4.19 1.59
CA GLY A 242 9.75 -4.99 1.02
C GLY A 242 10.10 -6.47 0.89
N ASN A 243 11.28 -6.88 1.36
CA ASN A 243 11.71 -8.28 1.30
C ASN A 243 11.02 -9.10 2.41
N PRO A 244 10.56 -10.33 2.10
CA PRO A 244 10.08 -11.25 3.12
C PRO A 244 11.20 -11.63 4.09
N ASP A 245 10.92 -11.55 5.39
CA ASP A 245 11.82 -12.00 6.46
C ASP A 245 11.04 -12.52 7.68
N ALA A 246 11.76 -13.15 8.61
CA ALA A 246 11.18 -13.81 9.77
C ALA A 246 10.50 -12.84 10.75
N GLU A 247 11.00 -11.62 10.85
CA GLU A 247 10.41 -10.61 11.74
C GLU A 247 9.08 -10.08 11.17
N THR A 248 9.05 -9.81 9.87
CA THR A 248 7.83 -9.45 9.13
C THR A 248 6.80 -10.56 9.20
N ALA A 249 7.22 -11.82 9.06
CA ALA A 249 6.34 -12.98 9.25
C ALA A 249 5.77 -13.04 10.68
N ALA A 250 6.61 -12.89 11.70
CA ALA A 250 6.18 -12.89 13.10
C ALA A 250 5.17 -11.77 13.39
N LEU A 251 5.41 -10.56 12.89
CA LEU A 251 4.49 -9.42 13.03
C LEU A 251 3.13 -9.71 12.37
N LEU A 252 3.14 -10.20 11.13
CA LEU A 252 1.93 -10.58 10.40
C LEU A 252 1.16 -11.70 11.12
N GLU A 253 1.85 -12.72 11.62
CA GLU A 253 1.25 -13.81 12.37
C GLU A 253 0.52 -13.28 13.61
N VAL A 254 1.20 -12.46 14.42
CA VAL A 254 0.61 -11.92 15.66
C VAL A 254 -0.58 -11.00 15.39
N LEU A 255 -0.52 -10.19 14.33
CA LEU A 255 -1.59 -9.26 13.94
C LEU A 255 -2.81 -9.95 13.31
N THR A 256 -2.64 -11.15 12.77
CA THR A 256 -3.72 -11.87 12.06
C THR A 256 -4.26 -13.09 12.80
N THR A 257 -3.62 -13.47 13.91
CA THR A 257 -4.02 -14.63 14.71
C THR A 257 -4.53 -14.18 16.08
N PRO A 258 -5.77 -14.54 16.47
CA PRO A 258 -6.36 -14.17 17.75
C PRO A 258 -5.49 -14.56 18.95
N ALA A 259 -5.51 -13.74 19.99
CA ALA A 259 -4.88 -14.06 21.28
C ALA A 259 -5.51 -15.34 21.85
N GLY A 260 -4.66 -16.31 22.27
CA GLY A 260 -5.09 -17.62 22.76
C GLY A 260 -4.96 -18.77 21.75
N THR A 261 -4.65 -18.49 20.49
CA THR A 261 -4.29 -19.54 19.52
C THR A 261 -2.87 -20.04 19.83
N PRO A 262 -2.65 -21.36 20.01
CA PRO A 262 -1.31 -21.90 20.20
C PRO A 262 -0.40 -21.48 19.04
N PRO A 263 0.88 -21.17 19.29
CA PRO A 263 1.82 -20.93 18.21
C PRO A 263 1.81 -22.14 17.27
N PRO A 264 1.97 -21.93 15.95
CA PRO A 264 2.04 -23.06 15.04
C PRO A 264 3.13 -24.03 15.51
N PRO A 265 2.89 -25.35 15.46
CA PRO A 265 3.91 -26.32 15.82
C PRO A 265 5.16 -26.03 14.99
N MET A 266 6.32 -25.99 15.65
CA MET A 266 7.61 -25.84 14.98
C MET A 266 7.67 -26.85 13.83
N PRO A 267 8.03 -26.44 12.60
CA PRO A 267 8.21 -27.40 11.53
C PRO A 267 9.22 -28.44 11.99
N VAL A 268 8.77 -29.69 12.11
CA VAL A 268 9.66 -30.82 12.36
C VAL A 268 10.50 -30.93 11.10
N ILE A 269 11.75 -30.50 11.16
CA ILE A 269 12.72 -30.78 10.09
C ILE A 269 12.71 -32.30 9.93
N PRO A 270 12.29 -32.87 8.79
CA PRO A 270 12.44 -34.30 8.57
C PRO A 270 13.93 -34.59 8.76
N ALA A 271 14.26 -35.47 9.69
CA ALA A 271 15.63 -35.93 9.85
C ALA A 271 16.15 -36.29 8.45
N GLN A 272 17.21 -35.63 7.99
CA GLN A 272 17.84 -36.00 6.74
C GLN A 272 18.11 -37.51 6.83
N PRO A 273 17.72 -38.31 5.82
CA PRO A 273 18.12 -39.71 5.80
C PRO A 273 19.63 -39.76 6.01
N LEU A 274 20.08 -40.54 7.00
CA LEU A 274 21.50 -40.83 7.16
C LEU A 274 22.08 -41.15 5.77
N PRO A 275 23.24 -40.56 5.39
CA PRO A 275 23.90 -40.95 4.17
C PRO A 275 24.02 -42.47 4.16
N LEU A 276 23.46 -43.12 3.15
CA LEU A 276 23.68 -44.55 2.94
C LEU A 276 25.19 -44.77 2.98
N PRO A 277 25.69 -45.77 3.73
CA PRO A 277 27.12 -46.07 3.73
C PRO A 277 27.57 -46.21 2.28
N GLN A 278 28.59 -45.43 1.90
CA GLN A 278 29.18 -45.48 0.57
C GLN A 278 29.48 -46.95 0.25
N GLN A 279 28.82 -47.50 -0.78
CA GLN A 279 29.22 -48.80 -1.31
C GLN A 279 30.67 -48.67 -1.77
N ALA A 280 31.49 -49.62 -1.34
CA ALA A 280 32.86 -49.74 -1.80
C ALA A 280 32.89 -49.72 -3.34
N PRO A 281 33.91 -49.08 -3.96
CA PRO A 281 34.00 -48.99 -5.40
C PRO A 281 33.96 -50.39 -6.02
N ALA A 282 33.10 -50.56 -7.04
CA ALA A 282 33.03 -51.79 -7.81
C ALA A 282 34.40 -52.13 -8.41
N PRO A 283 34.81 -53.41 -8.45
CA PRO A 283 36.05 -53.79 -9.11
C PRO A 283 36.00 -53.43 -10.59
N MET A 284 37.13 -52.92 -11.11
CA MET A 284 37.23 -52.54 -12.52
C MET A 284 36.88 -53.70 -13.46
N PRO A 285 36.19 -53.45 -14.58
CA PRO A 285 35.93 -54.48 -15.58
C PRO A 285 37.24 -54.96 -16.22
N ALA A 286 37.31 -56.27 -16.49
CA ALA A 286 38.42 -56.91 -17.19
C ALA A 286 38.57 -56.37 -18.62
N PRO A 287 39.81 -56.33 -19.17
CA PRO A 287 40.06 -55.82 -20.51
C PRO A 287 39.38 -56.69 -21.59
N MET A 288 38.74 -56.03 -22.55
CA MET A 288 38.13 -56.70 -23.71
C MET A 288 39.21 -57.28 -24.66
N PRO A 289 38.90 -58.39 -25.38
CA PRO A 289 39.80 -58.93 -26.40
C PRO A 289 39.89 -58.00 -27.63
N PRO A 290 40.97 -58.11 -28.44
CA PRO A 290 41.23 -57.21 -29.55
C PRO A 290 40.20 -57.35 -30.68
N VAL A 291 39.78 -56.21 -31.20
CA VAL A 291 38.89 -56.07 -32.36
C VAL A 291 39.65 -56.44 -33.65
N GLY A 292 39.03 -57.29 -34.47
CA GLY A 292 39.53 -57.71 -35.78
C GLY A 292 39.59 -56.55 -36.80
N THR A 293 40.43 -56.76 -37.81
CA THR A 293 40.84 -55.79 -38.85
C THR A 293 39.69 -55.13 -39.64
N PRO A 294 39.84 -53.87 -40.08
CA PRO A 294 38.79 -53.14 -40.80
C PRO A 294 38.69 -53.55 -42.28
N VAL A 295 37.46 -53.66 -42.78
CA VAL A 295 37.13 -53.82 -44.20
C VAL A 295 36.99 -52.43 -44.84
N PRO A 296 37.58 -52.17 -46.03
CA PRO A 296 37.50 -50.85 -46.68
C PRO A 296 36.12 -50.60 -47.33
N PRO A 297 35.65 -49.33 -47.38
CA PRO A 297 34.38 -48.99 -48.01
C PRO A 297 34.47 -48.91 -49.54
N SER A 298 33.43 -49.39 -50.22
CA SER A 298 33.21 -49.18 -51.65
C SER A 298 32.60 -47.80 -51.93
N ALA A 299 33.03 -47.16 -53.01
CA ALA A 299 32.61 -45.84 -53.49
C ALA A 299 31.55 -45.95 -54.64
N PRO A 300 31.04 -44.85 -55.24
CA PRO A 300 29.68 -44.36 -55.01
C PRO A 300 28.84 -44.16 -56.31
N ALA A 301 27.55 -43.78 -56.20
CA ALA A 301 26.77 -42.96 -57.18
C ALA A 301 25.25 -42.97 -56.85
N PRO A 302 24.42 -42.06 -57.41
CA PRO A 302 24.60 -40.61 -57.55
C PRO A 302 23.40 -39.80 -56.98
N THR A 303 23.63 -38.50 -56.91
CA THR A 303 22.73 -37.39 -56.51
C THR A 303 21.46 -37.27 -57.36
N ALA A 304 20.33 -37.03 -56.71
CA ALA A 304 19.09 -36.56 -57.34
C ALA A 304 18.84 -35.08 -56.99
N GLU A 305 18.54 -34.28 -58.02
CA GLU A 305 18.20 -32.85 -57.98
C GLU A 305 16.89 -32.56 -57.21
N PRO A 306 16.71 -31.35 -56.65
CA PRO A 306 15.40 -30.88 -56.20
C PRO A 306 14.70 -30.01 -57.27
N LEU A 307 13.41 -30.29 -57.49
CA LEU A 307 12.47 -29.48 -58.26
C LEU A 307 11.99 -28.23 -57.48
N PRO A 308 11.51 -27.17 -58.15
CA PRO A 308 11.27 -25.86 -57.55
C PRO A 308 9.82 -25.63 -57.10
N GLY A 309 9.65 -24.73 -56.13
CA GLY A 309 8.43 -23.90 -56.01
C GLY A 309 7.58 -24.11 -54.75
N ALA A 310 7.72 -23.19 -53.79
CA ALA A 310 6.61 -22.70 -52.97
C ALA A 310 6.95 -21.30 -52.44
N LEU A 311 6.02 -20.39 -52.67
CA LEU A 311 6.10 -18.95 -52.44
C LEU A 311 6.03 -18.62 -50.94
N GLU A 312 7.01 -17.87 -50.42
CA GLU A 312 6.91 -17.19 -49.13
C GLU A 312 6.03 -15.94 -49.26
N ASN A 313 4.96 -15.88 -48.45
CA ASN A 313 4.19 -14.67 -48.23
C ASN A 313 4.91 -13.79 -47.20
N VAL A 314 5.50 -12.69 -47.67
CA VAL A 314 6.03 -11.60 -46.83
C VAL A 314 4.94 -10.53 -46.66
N PRO A 315 4.52 -10.16 -45.43
CA PRO A 315 3.66 -8.99 -45.23
C PRO A 315 4.47 -7.69 -45.36
N PRO A 316 3.87 -6.59 -45.88
CA PRO A 316 4.59 -5.35 -46.12
C PRO A 316 4.97 -4.64 -44.82
N THR A 317 6.22 -4.18 -44.78
CA THR A 317 6.78 -3.24 -43.82
C THR A 317 6.06 -1.88 -43.86
N ALA A 318 5.62 -1.41 -42.68
CA ALA A 318 5.09 -0.06 -42.50
C ALA A 318 6.20 1.01 -42.63
N PRO A 319 5.88 2.24 -43.10
CA PRO A 319 6.86 3.30 -43.24
C PRO A 319 7.27 3.91 -41.89
N VAL A 320 8.58 4.17 -41.77
CA VAL A 320 9.23 4.87 -40.66
C VAL A 320 8.79 6.35 -40.65
N PRO A 321 8.36 6.93 -39.51
CA PRO A 321 8.13 8.37 -39.43
C PRO A 321 9.45 9.15 -39.29
N ALA A 322 9.54 10.26 -40.02
CA ALA A 322 10.65 11.20 -40.00
C ALA A 322 10.87 11.85 -38.62
N PRO A 323 12.10 12.30 -38.29
CA PRO A 323 12.39 12.92 -37.00
C PRO A 323 11.75 14.31 -36.87
N VAL A 324 11.06 14.53 -35.75
CA VAL A 324 10.50 15.82 -35.33
C VAL A 324 11.64 16.73 -34.84
N PRO A 325 11.74 17.99 -35.28
CA PRO A 325 12.77 18.92 -34.79
C PRO A 325 12.49 19.36 -33.34
N ALA A 326 13.56 19.40 -32.54
CA ALA A 326 13.54 19.82 -31.14
C ALA A 326 13.15 21.30 -31.00
N THR A 327 12.13 21.57 -30.19
CA THR A 327 11.81 22.91 -29.67
C THR A 327 12.80 23.32 -28.58
N PRO A 328 13.35 24.55 -28.59
CA PRO A 328 14.22 25.05 -27.53
C PRO A 328 13.43 25.38 -26.26
N PRO A 329 14.09 25.41 -25.08
CA PRO A 329 13.44 25.69 -23.81
C PRO A 329 13.02 27.16 -23.72
N VAL A 330 11.73 27.38 -23.42
CA VAL A 330 11.20 28.68 -23.02
C VAL A 330 11.59 28.90 -21.56
N ASN A 331 12.56 29.80 -21.35
CA ASN A 331 12.73 30.52 -20.10
C ASN A 331 11.61 31.56 -19.97
N THR A 332 11.09 31.73 -18.75
CA THR A 332 10.63 32.98 -18.07
C THR A 332 9.41 32.71 -17.17
N PRO A 333 9.12 33.57 -16.18
CA PRO A 333 9.99 34.22 -15.19
C PRO A 333 9.74 33.74 -13.75
#